data_AF-A0A1M6NE59-F1
#
_entry.id   AF-A0A1M6NE59-F1
#
_cell.length_a   1.000
_cell.length_b   1.000
_cell.length_c   1.000
_cell.angle_alpha   90.00
_cell.angle_beta   90.00
_cell.angle_gamma   90.00
#
_symmetry.space_group_name_H-M   'P 1'
#
loop_
_entity.id
_entity.type
_entity.pdbx_description
1 polymer ?
#
loop_
_entity_poly.entity_id
_entity_poly.type
_entity_poly.pdbx_seq_one_letter_code
_entity_poly.pdbx_strand_id
1 'polypeptide(L)'
;MKRGMMFSIVLMFLGMGMSTAVLADNASEPMVILQEEVTYEEIQKEDVPEAVLTAVKESYGGYELEKAFLGSDGNYKLKLIKGEQKVFAFFNSNGEVLKVETAEDGK
;
A
#
# COMPACT_ATOMS: atom_id res chain seq x y z
N MET A 1 -17.60 -14.66 25.30
CA MET A 1 -17.97 -13.33 24.77
C MET A 1 -17.06 -13.00 23.59
N LYS A 2 -17.55 -13.15 22.37
CA LYS A 2 -16.82 -12.78 21.14
C LYS A 2 -17.53 -11.56 20.57
N ARG A 3 -16.89 -10.38 20.61
CA ARG A 3 -17.42 -9.17 19.98
C ARG A 3 -16.81 -9.07 18.59
N GLY A 4 -17.64 -9.40 17.60
CA GLY A 4 -17.33 -9.22 16.19
C GLY A 4 -17.33 -7.74 15.81
N MET A 5 -16.28 -7.36 15.08
CA MET A 5 -16.35 -6.87 13.70
C MET A 5 -17.43 -5.81 13.40
N MET A 6 -16.99 -4.55 13.27
CA MET A 6 -17.60 -3.55 12.40
C MET A 6 -16.50 -2.66 11.79
N PHE A 7 -16.15 -2.89 10.52
CA PHE A 7 -15.56 -1.88 9.64
C PHE A 7 -16.59 -1.61 8.55
N SER A 8 -17.33 -0.52 8.74
CA SER A 8 -18.35 -0.03 7.83
C SER A 8 -17.76 1.15 7.06
N ILE A 9 -17.49 0.96 5.76
CA ILE A 9 -17.42 2.06 4.81
C ILE A 9 -18.44 1.72 3.72
N VAL A 10 -19.58 2.38 3.83
CA VAL A 10 -20.58 2.49 2.78
C VAL A 10 -20.07 3.56 1.81
N LEU A 11 -19.75 3.17 0.58
CA LEU A 11 -19.82 4.08 -0.56
C LEU A 11 -20.78 3.47 -1.59
N MET A 12 -22.07 3.70 -1.36
CA MET A 12 -23.08 3.61 -2.40
C MET A 12 -23.10 4.94 -3.15
N PHE A 13 -22.66 4.94 -4.41
CA PHE A 13 -23.18 5.84 -5.43
C PHE A 13 -23.57 5.01 -6.65
N LEU A 14 -24.85 4.65 -6.70
CA LEU A 14 -25.54 4.15 -7.88
C LEU A 14 -26.26 5.33 -8.52
N GLY A 15 -26.05 5.55 -9.83
CA GLY A 15 -27.13 5.97 -10.71
C GLY A 15 -26.87 7.12 -11.69
N MET A 16 -26.75 6.71 -12.97
CA MET A 16 -27.57 7.17 -14.11
C MET A 16 -27.08 8.32 -15.00
N GLY A 17 -26.87 7.96 -16.28
CA GLY A 17 -26.78 8.88 -17.42
C GLY A 17 -26.40 8.15 -18.71
N MET A 18 -27.37 7.63 -19.47
CA MET A 18 -27.16 7.24 -20.86
C MET A 18 -27.27 8.49 -21.75
N SER A 19 -26.28 8.76 -22.61
CA SER A 19 -26.54 9.40 -23.90
C SER A 19 -25.38 9.25 -24.90
N THR A 20 -25.77 8.66 -26.03
CA THR A 20 -25.34 8.88 -27.42
C THR A 20 -23.87 8.78 -27.79
N ALA A 21 -23.61 7.82 -28.68
CA ALA A 21 -22.41 7.67 -29.47
C ALA A 21 -22.00 8.97 -30.20
N VAL A 22 -20.73 9.34 -30.05
CA VAL A 22 -20.00 10.13 -31.03
C VAL A 22 -18.99 9.19 -31.65
N LEU A 23 -19.21 8.84 -32.92
CA LEU A 23 -18.17 8.23 -33.74
C LEU A 23 -17.19 9.36 -34.09
N ALA A 24 -16.05 9.38 -33.42
CA ALA A 24 -14.89 10.17 -33.84
C ALA A 24 -13.75 9.19 -34.11
N ASP A 25 -13.54 8.92 -35.40
CA ASP A 25 -12.38 8.25 -35.97
C ASP A 25 -11.12 9.04 -35.60
N ASN A 26 -10.35 8.53 -34.64
CA ASN A 26 -8.95 8.86 -34.49
C ASN A 26 -8.28 7.58 -34.01
N ALA A 27 -7.29 7.12 -34.76
CA ALA A 27 -6.49 5.96 -34.45
C ALA A 27 -5.92 6.07 -33.02
N SER A 28 -6.62 5.46 -32.06
CA SER A 28 -6.07 5.12 -30.76
C SER A 28 -5.05 4.03 -31.00
N GLU A 29 -3.79 4.44 -31.14
CA GLU A 29 -2.69 3.55 -30.78
C GLU A 29 -3.01 3.05 -29.37
N PRO A 30 -3.01 1.72 -29.12
CA PRO A 30 -3.16 1.24 -27.76
C PRO A 30 -1.98 1.81 -26.99
N MET A 31 -2.22 2.87 -26.21
CA MET A 31 -1.30 3.31 -25.18
C MET A 31 -1.23 2.15 -24.21
N VAL A 32 -0.24 1.28 -24.42
CA VAL A 32 0.18 0.31 -23.43
C VAL A 32 0.66 1.16 -22.27
N ILE A 33 -0.22 1.37 -21.29
CA ILE A 33 0.18 1.87 -19.99
C ILE A 33 1.04 0.75 -19.41
N LEU A 34 2.33 0.80 -19.70
CA LEU A 34 3.35 0.09 -18.95
C LEU A 34 3.28 0.70 -17.55
N GLN A 35 2.39 0.17 -16.70
CA GLN A 35 2.53 0.35 -15.26
C GLN A 35 3.89 -0.26 -14.94
N GLU A 36 4.88 0.60 -14.66
CA GLU A 36 6.16 0.16 -14.14
C GLU A 36 5.85 -0.68 -12.90
N GLU A 37 6.10 -1.99 -13.00
CA GLU A 37 5.93 -2.89 -11.87
C GLU A 37 6.98 -2.50 -10.84
N VAL A 38 6.52 -1.93 -9.72
CA VAL A 38 7.42 -1.62 -8.61
C VAL A 38 7.87 -2.94 -8.00
N THR A 39 9.14 -3.28 -8.22
CA THR A 39 9.79 -4.44 -7.62
C THR A 39 10.30 -4.06 -6.23
N TYR A 40 10.20 -4.99 -5.29
CA TYR A 40 10.62 -4.78 -3.90
C TYR A 40 11.74 -5.76 -3.55
N GLU A 41 12.89 -5.24 -3.18
CA GLU A 41 14.04 -6.02 -2.74
C GLU A 41 14.18 -5.96 -1.22
N GLU A 42 14.41 -7.11 -0.57
CA GLU A 42 14.61 -7.16 0.89
C GLU A 42 15.95 -6.50 1.25
N ILE A 43 15.90 -5.53 2.16
CA ILE A 43 17.07 -4.78 2.65
C ILE A 43 17.28 -5.03 4.15
N GLN A 44 18.46 -4.69 4.67
CA GLN A 44 18.68 -4.78 6.11
C GLN A 44 17.92 -3.66 6.83
N LYS A 45 17.62 -3.85 8.12
CA LYS A 45 16.86 -2.86 8.90
C LYS A 45 17.68 -1.58 9.10
N GLU A 46 18.99 -1.72 9.11
CA GLU A 46 19.99 -0.67 9.23
C GLU A 46 20.05 0.21 7.98
N ASP A 47 19.60 -0.30 6.83
CA ASP A 47 19.53 0.45 5.56
C ASP A 47 18.26 1.30 5.44
N VAL A 48 17.31 1.16 6.39
CA VAL A 48 16.08 1.96 6.41
C VAL A 48 16.40 3.35 6.96
N PRO A 49 16.01 4.44 6.27
CA PRO A 49 16.24 5.81 6.75
C PRO A 49 15.65 6.06 8.14
N GLU A 50 16.36 6.81 8.98
CA GLU A 50 15.93 7.13 10.35
C GLU A 50 14.55 7.81 10.40
N ALA A 51 14.23 8.62 9.38
CA ALA A 51 12.92 9.27 9.25
C ALA A 51 11.78 8.23 9.16
N VAL A 52 11.98 7.19 8.35
CA VAL A 52 11.02 6.08 8.21
C VAL A 52 10.92 5.27 9.50
N LEU A 53 12.06 4.95 10.13
CA LEU A 53 12.08 4.23 11.41
C LEU A 53 11.37 5.00 12.53
N THR A 54 11.51 6.33 12.54
CA THR A 54 10.82 7.22 13.48
C THR A 54 9.32 7.21 13.23
N ALA A 55 8.89 7.39 11.97
CA ALA A 55 7.48 7.35 11.60
C ALA A 55 6.81 6.01 11.96
N VAL A 56 7.52 4.89 11.80
CA VAL A 56 7.04 3.57 12.23
C VAL A 56 6.83 3.52 13.74
N LYS A 57 7.80 4.00 14.54
CA LYS A 57 7.69 4.00 16.00
C LYS A 57 6.53 4.85 16.49
N GLU A 58 6.29 6.00 15.86
CA GLU A 58 5.20 6.91 16.21
C GLU A 58 3.83 6.38 15.79
N SER A 59 3.71 5.88 14.56
CA SER A 59 2.43 5.47 13.96
C SER A 59 2.02 4.04 14.34
N TYR A 60 3.00 3.16 14.59
CA TYR A 60 2.80 1.73 14.85
C TYR A 60 3.39 1.32 16.20
N GLY A 61 3.19 2.15 17.23
CA GLY A 61 3.62 1.87 18.59
C GLY A 61 3.26 0.44 19.06
N GLY A 62 4.31 -0.31 19.43
CA GLY A 62 4.21 -1.70 19.87
C GLY A 62 4.11 -2.74 18.75
N TYR A 63 4.31 -2.36 17.48
CA TYR A 63 4.67 -3.29 16.41
C TYR A 63 6.20 -3.38 16.31
N GLU A 64 6.69 -4.58 16.00
CA GLU A 64 8.10 -4.84 15.70
C GLU A 64 8.30 -4.87 14.18
N LEU A 65 9.41 -4.29 13.72
CA LEU A 65 9.82 -4.40 12.31
C LEU A 65 10.34 -5.82 12.08
N GLU A 66 9.62 -6.64 11.30
CA GLU A 66 10.04 -8.00 10.93
C GLU A 66 10.99 -7.95 9.73
N LYS A 67 10.56 -7.30 8.64
CA LYS A 67 11.31 -7.18 7.38
C LYS A 67 11.19 -5.79 6.77
N ALA A 68 12.21 -5.38 6.03
CA ALA A 68 12.23 -4.13 5.27
C ALA A 68 12.53 -4.43 3.81
N PHE A 69 11.88 -3.68 2.91
CA PHE A 69 12.08 -3.80 1.47
C PHE A 69 12.20 -2.41 0.85
N LEU A 70 13.10 -2.25 -0.11
CA LEU A 70 13.23 -1.05 -0.94
C LEU A 70 12.58 -1.31 -2.30
N GLY A 71 11.63 -0.44 -2.66
CA GLY A 71 10.98 -0.42 -3.96
C GLY A 71 11.88 0.23 -5.03
N SER A 72 11.74 -0.21 -6.28
CA SER A 72 12.40 0.43 -7.43
C SER A 72 12.00 1.89 -7.64
N ASP A 73 10.89 2.31 -7.03
CA ASP A 73 10.38 3.68 -6.98
C ASP A 73 10.99 4.54 -5.84
N GLY A 74 11.88 3.96 -5.02
CA GLY A 74 12.50 4.62 -3.88
C GLY A 74 11.65 4.65 -2.61
N ASN A 75 10.51 3.95 -2.62
CA ASN A 75 9.64 3.81 -1.45
C ASN A 75 10.00 2.56 -0.65
N TYR A 76 9.65 2.55 0.63
CA TYR A 76 9.97 1.49 1.57
C TYR A 76 8.71 0.70 1.91
N LYS A 77 8.75 -0.61 1.76
CA LYS A 77 7.72 -1.52 2.27
C LYS A 77 8.24 -2.19 3.53
N LEU A 78 7.55 -2.01 4.64
CA LEU A 78 7.94 -2.54 5.94
C LEU A 78 6.91 -3.55 6.43
N LYS A 79 7.36 -4.76 6.76
CA LYS A 79 6.53 -5.78 7.39
C LYS A 79 6.60 -5.60 8.89
N LEU A 80 5.49 -5.21 9.50
CA LEU A 80 5.36 -4.95 10.92
C LEU A 80 4.52 -6.04 11.58
N ILE A 81 4.95 -6.52 12.75
CA ILE A 81 4.29 -7.59 13.50
C ILE A 81 3.94 -7.15 14.92
N LYS A 82 2.74 -7.49 15.40
CA LYS A 82 2.31 -7.31 16.79
C LYS A 82 1.50 -8.51 17.25
N GLY A 83 2.16 -9.41 17.98
CA GLY A 83 1.58 -10.71 18.31
C GLY A 83 1.29 -11.51 17.04
N GLU A 84 0.02 -11.83 16.79
CA GLU A 84 -0.43 -12.55 15.59
C GLU A 84 -0.78 -11.62 14.41
N GLN A 85 -0.79 -10.29 14.63
CA GLN A 85 -1.14 -9.33 13.58
C GLN A 85 0.10 -8.98 12.75
N LYS A 86 -0.02 -9.11 11.42
CA LYS A 86 1.03 -8.71 10.47
C LYS A 86 0.47 -7.68 9.49
N VAL A 87 1.21 -6.61 9.25
CA VAL A 87 0.85 -5.56 8.27
C VAL A 87 2.05 -5.19 7.41
N PHE A 88 1.80 -4.81 6.17
CA PHE A 88 2.75 -4.12 5.31
C PHE A 88 2.42 -2.63 5.31
N ALA A 89 3.34 -1.81 5.81
CA ALA A 89 3.23 -0.37 5.76
C ALA A 89 4.23 0.17 4.73
N PHE A 90 3.75 0.98 3.81
CA PHE A 90 4.52 1.59 2.74
C PHE A 90 4.81 3.03 3.10
N PHE A 91 6.08 3.43 3.03
CA PHE A 91 6.56 4.75 3.38
C PHE A 91 7.38 5.34 2.24
N ASN A 92 7.36 6.66 2.08
CA ASN A 92 8.38 7.33 1.27
C ASN A 92 9.67 7.55 2.06
N SER A 93 10.70 8.08 1.41
CA SER A 93 12.01 8.39 2.04
C SER A 93 11.94 9.43 3.17
N ASN A 94 10.88 10.24 3.23
CA ASN A 94 10.65 11.22 4.30
C ASN A 94 9.95 10.61 5.53
N GLY A 95 9.55 9.33 5.46
CA GLY A 95 8.78 8.68 6.52
C GLY A 95 7.28 8.94 6.47
N GLU A 96 6.74 9.48 5.37
CA GLU A 96 5.29 9.64 5.21
C GLU A 96 4.67 8.30 4.80
N VAL A 97 3.57 7.92 5.45
CA VAL A 97 2.84 6.69 5.14
C VAL A 97 2.08 6.87 3.83
N LEU A 98 2.40 6.05 2.83
CA LEU A 98 1.74 6.03 1.53
C LEU A 98 0.54 5.08 1.54
N LYS A 99 0.70 3.89 2.13
CA LYS A 99 -0.31 2.83 2.13
C LYS A 99 -0.09 1.85 3.27
N VAL A 100 -1.16 1.20 3.72
CA VAL A 100 -1.09 0.10 4.69
C VAL A 100 -1.95 -1.04 4.19
N GLU A 101 -1.39 -2.24 4.23
CA GLU A 101 -2.06 -3.48 3.86
C GLU A 101 -1.94 -4.49 4.99
N THR A 102 -2.98 -5.28 5.23
CA THR A 102 -2.85 -6.45 6.10
C THR A 102 -1.95 -7.44 5.40
N ALA A 103 -0.90 -7.92 6.07
CA ALA A 103 -0.06 -8.96 5.51
C ALA A 103 -0.81 -10.29 5.65
N GLU A 104 -1.39 -10.77 4.56
CA GLU A 104 -1.92 -12.12 4.51
C GLU A 104 -0.73 -13.10 4.58
N ASP A 105 -0.79 -14.04 5.53
CA ASP A 105 0.14 -15.17 5.55
C ASP A 105 -0.14 -15.95 4.26
N GLY A 106 0.79 -15.87 3.31
CA GLY A 106 0.68 -16.58 2.04
C GLY A 106 0.37 -18.05 2.33
N LYS A 107 -0.80 -18.51 1.90
CA LYS A 107 -1.13 -19.93 1.89
C LYS A 107 -0.23 -20.68 0.92
#